data_AF-A0A382CAG2-F1
#
_entry.id   AF-A0A382CAG2-F1
#
_cell.length_a   1.000
_cell.length_b   1.000
_cell.length_c   1.000
_cell.angle_alpha   90.00
_cell.angle_beta   90.00
_cell.angle_gamma   90.00
#
_symmetry.space_group_name_H-M   'P 1'
#
loop_
_entity.id
_entity.type
_entity.pdbx_description
1 polymer ?
#
loop_
_entity_poly.entity_id
_entity_poly.type
_entity_poly.pdbx_seq_one_letter_code
_entity_poly.pdbx_strand_id
1 'polypeptide(L)'
;MNFKNYAYIIFFSFQVFTVAQDAKARFEMMNTIRRDKLDLVLPGAMRDNNIDVWIHVIRRGDPDPMELDFGVNMGHIIFTDNGGDRIERALFGNRFAEVADESIYDVFGNDDDITDYIAKRDPKTIAVNMSDWITVADGLSHTNYLNLINILGKKYSNRLVSSENVVTDFQVRRVQSEIIAFANICETQRRVMEEALKMIRPGITMREEIGWWAQDELSKSGIYPSLFGAPMPGILYFGSNDKTGVVHREGSGPEYRFQRGDFI
;
A
#
# COMPACT_ATOMS: atom_id res chain seq x y z
N MET A 1 56.51 24.43 -45.09
CA MET A 1 56.03 25.19 -43.90
C MET A 1 54.71 25.85 -44.28
N ASN A 2 53.55 25.67 -43.67
CA ASN A 2 53.09 24.87 -42.54
C ASN A 2 51.59 24.65 -42.77
N PHE A 3 51.13 23.39 -42.84
CA PHE A 3 49.70 23.08 -42.77
C PHE A 3 49.27 23.20 -41.30
N LYS A 4 48.43 24.18 -40.97
CA LYS A 4 47.75 24.24 -39.67
C LYS A 4 46.47 23.40 -39.76
N ASN A 5 46.53 22.18 -39.25
CA ASN A 5 45.35 21.38 -38.97
C ASN A 5 44.63 21.96 -37.75
N TYR A 6 43.42 22.47 -37.94
CA TYR A 6 42.50 22.77 -36.83
C TYR A 6 41.67 21.52 -36.55
N ALA A 7 41.98 20.82 -35.47
CA ALA A 7 41.14 19.74 -34.95
C ALA A 7 39.96 20.35 -34.19
N TYR A 8 38.76 20.28 -34.76
CA TYR A 8 37.53 20.58 -34.05
C TYR A 8 37.15 19.36 -33.19
N ILE A 9 37.32 19.46 -31.88
CA ILE A 9 36.78 18.49 -30.92
C ILE A 9 35.31 18.84 -30.70
N ILE A 10 34.41 18.05 -31.28
CA ILE A 10 32.98 18.13 -31.02
C ILE A 10 32.72 17.37 -29.71
N PHE A 11 32.46 18.10 -28.62
CA PHE A 11 31.90 17.53 -27.40
C PHE A 11 30.43 17.18 -27.67
N PHE A 12 30.17 15.89 -27.94
CA PHE A 12 28.81 15.37 -27.89
C PHE A 12 28.42 15.25 -26.41
N SER A 13 27.68 16.24 -25.89
CA SER A 13 26.98 16.09 -24.62
C SER A 13 25.88 15.04 -24.83
N PHE A 14 26.12 13.81 -24.40
CA PHE A 14 25.05 12.83 -24.19
C PHE A 14 24.17 13.35 -23.04
N GLN A 15 23.14 14.12 -23.39
CA GLN A 15 22.02 14.35 -22.50
C GLN A 15 21.32 13.00 -22.35
N VAL A 16 21.63 12.27 -21.27
CA VAL A 16 20.83 11.13 -20.86
C VAL A 16 19.45 11.68 -20.54
N PHE A 17 18.48 11.42 -21.41
CA PHE A 17 17.09 11.71 -21.14
C PHE A 17 16.63 10.82 -19.98
N THR A 18 16.71 11.32 -18.76
CA THR A 18 16.12 10.71 -17.56
C THR A 18 14.61 10.92 -17.59
N VAL A 19 13.92 10.25 -18.51
CA VAL A 19 12.46 10.26 -18.56
C VAL A 19 11.96 8.98 -17.88
N ALA A 20 11.16 9.14 -16.82
CA ALA A 20 10.38 8.09 -16.14
C ALA A 20 11.12 7.02 -15.29
N GLN A 21 12.39 7.22 -14.89
CA GLN A 21 13.13 6.21 -14.12
C GLN A 21 12.53 5.93 -12.73
N ASP A 22 12.04 6.96 -12.04
CA ASP A 22 11.54 6.85 -10.67
C ASP A 22 10.15 6.20 -10.60
N ALA A 23 9.20 6.64 -11.44
CA ALA A 23 7.87 6.03 -11.51
C ALA A 23 7.94 4.53 -11.86
N LYS A 24 8.80 4.15 -12.81
CA LYS A 24 9.02 2.74 -13.16
C LYS A 24 9.65 1.96 -11.99
N ALA A 25 10.67 2.52 -11.33
CA ALA A 25 11.31 1.87 -10.19
C ALA A 25 10.34 1.60 -9.04
N ARG A 26 9.42 2.53 -8.76
CA ARG A 26 8.37 2.33 -7.73
C ARG A 26 7.38 1.24 -8.10
N PHE A 27 6.97 1.19 -9.37
CA PHE A 27 6.12 0.12 -9.88
C PHE A 27 6.81 -1.25 -9.73
N GLU A 28 8.07 -1.36 -10.12
CA GLU A 28 8.86 -2.60 -9.98
C GLU A 28 9.09 -2.99 -8.52
N MET A 29 9.33 -2.01 -7.64
CA MET A 29 9.43 -2.23 -6.19
C MET A 29 8.12 -2.78 -5.62
N MET A 30 6.97 -2.19 -6.00
CA MET A 30 5.66 -2.68 -5.56
C MET A 30 5.38 -4.10 -6.05
N ASN A 31 5.73 -4.41 -7.31
CA ASN A 31 5.60 -5.78 -7.82
C ASN A 31 6.51 -6.76 -7.07
N THR A 32 7.71 -6.33 -6.66
CA THR A 32 8.62 -7.14 -5.84
C THR A 32 8.04 -7.41 -4.46
N ILE A 33 7.57 -6.36 -3.77
CA ILE A 33 6.88 -6.47 -2.46
C ILE A 33 5.72 -7.45 -2.54
N ARG A 34 4.88 -7.33 -3.58
CA ARG A 34 3.73 -8.19 -3.80
C ARG A 34 4.12 -9.65 -3.94
N ARG A 35 5.11 -9.97 -4.79
CA ARG A 35 5.60 -11.33 -4.96
C ARG A 35 6.13 -11.89 -3.65
N ASP A 36 7.01 -11.15 -2.97
CA ASP A 36 7.58 -11.57 -1.70
C ASP A 36 6.50 -11.85 -0.65
N LYS A 37 5.48 -10.99 -0.54
CA LYS A 37 4.37 -11.18 0.39
C LYS A 37 3.57 -12.44 0.07
N LEU A 38 3.20 -12.62 -1.19
CA LEU A 38 2.42 -13.78 -1.58
C LEU A 38 3.24 -15.09 -1.48
N ASP A 39 4.54 -15.05 -1.71
CA ASP A 39 5.41 -16.24 -1.67
C ASP A 39 5.84 -16.59 -0.24
N LEU A 40 6.19 -15.60 0.59
CA LEU A 40 6.82 -15.82 1.90
C LEU A 40 5.85 -15.69 3.09
N VAL A 41 4.79 -14.88 2.96
CA VAL A 41 3.88 -14.56 4.08
C VAL A 41 2.55 -15.29 3.96
N LEU A 42 1.93 -15.27 2.78
CA LEU A 42 0.61 -15.86 2.54
C LEU A 42 0.49 -17.33 2.98
N PRO A 43 1.47 -18.23 2.74
CA PRO A 43 1.35 -19.62 3.19
C PRO A 43 1.18 -19.73 4.70
N GLY A 44 1.95 -18.96 5.48
CA GLY A 44 1.82 -18.90 6.93
C GLY A 44 0.47 -18.32 7.36
N ALA A 45 0.07 -17.19 6.76
CA ALA A 45 -1.19 -16.53 7.10
C ALA A 45 -2.42 -17.43 6.90
N MET A 46 -2.45 -18.25 5.84
CA MET A 46 -3.56 -19.19 5.62
C MET A 46 -3.49 -20.41 6.56
N ARG A 47 -2.30 -21.01 6.70
CA ARG A 47 -2.10 -22.23 7.50
C ARG A 47 -2.30 -22.03 8.99
N ASP A 48 -1.78 -20.93 9.53
CA ASP A 48 -1.93 -20.59 10.95
C ASP A 48 -3.41 -20.39 11.33
N ASN A 49 -4.25 -20.04 10.35
CA ASN A 49 -5.69 -19.84 10.49
C ASN A 49 -6.56 -21.00 10.00
N ASN A 50 -5.97 -22.13 9.60
CA ASN A 50 -6.68 -23.32 9.09
C ASN A 50 -7.62 -23.02 7.90
N ILE A 51 -7.16 -22.19 6.97
CA ILE A 51 -7.92 -21.82 5.77
C ILE A 51 -7.42 -22.61 4.57
N ASP A 52 -8.29 -23.46 4.00
CA ASP A 52 -7.97 -24.22 2.79
C ASP A 52 -8.04 -23.34 1.54
N VAL A 53 -9.06 -22.48 1.48
CA VAL A 53 -9.27 -21.53 0.38
C VAL A 53 -9.60 -20.15 0.93
N TRP A 54 -9.00 -19.11 0.38
CA TRP A 54 -9.41 -17.73 0.60
C TRP A 54 -9.89 -17.12 -0.71
N ILE A 55 -11.14 -16.65 -0.73
CA ILE A 55 -11.74 -15.91 -1.84
C ILE A 55 -11.85 -14.44 -1.44
N HIS A 56 -11.10 -13.56 -2.10
CA HIS A 56 -11.21 -12.11 -1.94
C HIS A 56 -11.94 -11.53 -3.15
N VAL A 57 -13.05 -10.84 -2.92
CA VAL A 57 -13.87 -10.27 -4.00
C VAL A 57 -13.63 -8.78 -4.09
N ILE A 58 -13.18 -8.32 -5.26
CA ILE A 58 -13.03 -6.89 -5.59
C ILE A 58 -14.05 -6.54 -6.67
N ARG A 59 -14.90 -5.54 -6.39
CA ARG A 59 -15.95 -5.11 -7.32
C ARG A 59 -15.50 -3.90 -8.12
N ARG A 60 -15.77 -3.91 -9.42
CA ARG A 60 -15.48 -2.75 -10.27
C ARG A 60 -16.15 -1.48 -9.75
N GLY A 61 -15.35 -0.42 -9.64
CA GLY A 61 -15.83 0.89 -9.19
C GLY A 61 -16.02 0.98 -7.67
N ASP A 62 -15.65 -0.06 -6.93
CA ASP A 62 -15.64 -0.11 -5.47
C ASP A 62 -14.19 -0.41 -5.03
N PRO A 63 -13.36 0.63 -4.78
CA PRO A 63 -11.95 0.45 -4.46
C PRO A 63 -11.76 -0.44 -3.23
N ASP A 64 -10.94 -1.49 -3.36
CA ASP A 64 -10.70 -2.43 -2.27
C ASP A 64 -9.38 -2.11 -1.54
N PRO A 65 -9.33 -2.17 -0.20
CA PRO A 65 -8.11 -1.91 0.55
C PRO A 65 -6.91 -2.80 0.21
N MET A 66 -7.14 -3.99 -0.33
CA MET A 66 -6.12 -4.97 -0.72
C MET A 66 -5.74 -4.90 -2.21
N GLU A 67 -6.27 -3.93 -2.97
CA GLU A 67 -5.98 -3.76 -4.40
C GLU A 67 -4.47 -3.68 -4.69
N LEU A 68 -3.72 -2.95 -3.85
CA LEU A 68 -2.26 -2.84 -3.99
C LEU A 68 -1.55 -4.16 -3.66
N ASP A 69 -2.03 -4.89 -2.65
CA ASP A 69 -1.44 -6.16 -2.25
C ASP A 69 -1.64 -7.24 -3.30
N PHE A 70 -2.76 -7.25 -4.02
CA PHE A 70 -3.04 -8.24 -5.06
C PHE A 70 -2.72 -7.76 -6.47
N GLY A 71 -2.54 -6.45 -6.65
CA GLY A 71 -2.23 -5.86 -7.94
C GLY A 71 -3.34 -6.06 -8.95
N VAL A 72 -4.60 -6.05 -8.50
CA VAL A 72 -5.79 -6.19 -9.35
C VAL A 72 -6.95 -5.39 -8.78
N ASN A 73 -7.70 -4.71 -9.63
CA ASN A 73 -8.77 -3.79 -9.24
C ASN A 73 -10.21 -4.34 -9.42
N MET A 74 -10.35 -5.61 -9.84
CA MET A 74 -11.63 -6.29 -10.00
C MET A 74 -11.43 -7.80 -10.13
N GLY A 75 -12.35 -8.57 -9.55
CA GLY A 75 -12.50 -10.00 -9.78
C GLY A 75 -12.62 -10.79 -8.49
N HIS A 76 -12.58 -12.12 -8.64
CA HIS A 76 -12.48 -13.07 -7.55
C HIS A 76 -11.05 -13.58 -7.49
N ILE A 77 -10.28 -13.08 -6.51
CA ILE A 77 -8.95 -13.61 -6.22
C ILE A 77 -9.13 -14.84 -5.33
N ILE A 78 -8.60 -15.98 -5.77
CA ILE A 78 -8.74 -17.24 -5.05
C ILE A 78 -7.37 -17.80 -4.73
N PHE A 79 -7.08 -17.93 -3.43
CA PHE A 79 -5.89 -18.56 -2.90
C PHE A 79 -6.25 -19.96 -2.42
N THR A 80 -5.51 -20.98 -2.86
CA THR A 80 -5.72 -22.38 -2.45
C THR A 80 -4.46 -22.94 -1.79
N ASP A 81 -4.59 -23.46 -0.57
CA ASP A 81 -3.54 -24.28 0.02
C ASP A 81 -3.69 -25.75 -0.41
N ASN A 82 -2.80 -26.18 -1.31
CA ASN A 82 -2.73 -27.58 -1.75
C ASN A 82 -1.78 -28.43 -0.88
N GLY A 83 -1.26 -27.88 0.23
CA GLY A 83 -0.32 -28.56 1.13
C GLY A 83 1.14 -28.58 0.67
N GLY A 84 1.48 -27.90 -0.44
CA GLY A 84 2.84 -27.77 -0.95
C GLY A 84 3.61 -26.58 -0.35
N ASP A 85 4.71 -26.16 -0.96
CA ASP A 85 5.48 -25.02 -0.44
C ASP A 85 4.82 -23.66 -0.71
N ARG A 86 4.05 -23.54 -1.80
CA ARG A 86 3.34 -22.31 -2.18
C ARG A 86 1.83 -22.47 -2.16
N ILE A 87 1.15 -21.35 -1.98
CA ILE A 87 -0.28 -21.19 -2.19
C ILE A 87 -0.55 -20.94 -3.67
N GLU A 88 -1.44 -21.73 -4.27
CA GLU A 88 -1.90 -21.55 -5.64
C GLU A 88 -2.80 -20.31 -5.73
N ARG A 89 -2.64 -19.53 -6.79
CA ARG A 89 -3.32 -18.24 -6.97
C ARG A 89 -4.11 -18.24 -8.26
N ALA A 90 -5.40 -17.96 -8.16
CA ALA A 90 -6.27 -17.84 -9.32
C ALA A 90 -6.99 -16.49 -9.33
N LEU A 91 -7.28 -16.00 -10.54
CA LEU A 91 -8.03 -14.79 -10.75
C LEU A 91 -9.19 -15.06 -11.72
N PHE A 92 -10.42 -14.90 -11.23
CA PHE A 92 -11.63 -15.09 -12.03
C PHE A 92 -12.40 -13.77 -12.21
N GLY A 93 -13.15 -13.66 -13.31
CA GLY A 93 -14.02 -12.49 -13.55
C GLY A 93 -13.26 -11.21 -13.88
N ASN A 94 -12.01 -11.32 -14.34
CA ASN A 94 -11.07 -10.21 -14.53
C ASN A 94 -11.12 -9.58 -15.94
N ARG A 95 -12.17 -9.82 -16.73
CA ARG A 95 -12.26 -9.40 -18.15
C ARG A 95 -11.95 -7.92 -18.40
N PHE A 96 -12.28 -7.06 -17.43
CA PHE A 96 -12.04 -5.61 -17.50
C PHE A 96 -11.12 -5.12 -16.37
N ALA A 97 -10.41 -6.04 -15.73
CA ALA A 97 -9.52 -5.69 -14.63
C ALA A 97 -8.19 -5.17 -15.17
N GLU A 98 -7.61 -4.23 -14.44
CA GLU A 98 -6.20 -3.92 -14.60
C GLU A 98 -5.41 -4.85 -13.67
N VAL A 99 -4.38 -5.50 -14.21
CA VAL A 99 -3.51 -6.43 -13.47
C VAL A 99 -2.08 -5.91 -13.53
N ALA A 100 -1.51 -5.60 -12.37
CA ALA A 100 -0.17 -5.00 -12.27
C ALA A 100 0.95 -6.00 -12.60
N ASP A 101 0.75 -7.27 -12.29
CA ASP A 101 1.68 -8.35 -12.59
C ASP A 101 0.92 -9.67 -12.76
N GLU A 102 0.66 -10.07 -14.01
CA GLU A 102 -0.05 -11.33 -14.30
C GLU A 102 0.75 -12.57 -13.86
N SER A 103 2.08 -12.48 -13.75
CA SER A 103 2.94 -13.63 -13.43
C SER A 103 2.77 -14.16 -12.01
N ILE A 104 2.09 -13.41 -11.13
CA ILE A 104 1.81 -13.85 -9.77
C ILE A 104 0.61 -14.80 -9.69
N TYR A 105 -0.21 -14.88 -10.74
CA TYR A 105 -1.40 -15.73 -10.81
C TYR A 105 -1.12 -16.96 -11.69
N ASP A 106 -1.53 -18.14 -11.20
CA ASP A 106 -1.33 -19.42 -11.86
C ASP A 106 -2.49 -19.76 -12.80
N VAL A 107 -3.69 -19.30 -12.47
CA VAL A 107 -4.94 -19.64 -13.18
C VAL A 107 -5.77 -18.40 -13.44
N PHE A 108 -6.30 -18.29 -14.65
CA PHE A 108 -7.27 -17.27 -15.05
C PHE A 108 -8.55 -17.93 -15.56
N GLY A 109 -9.71 -17.33 -15.27
CA GLY A 109 -11.00 -17.86 -15.75
C GLY A 109 -12.16 -16.87 -15.62
N ASN A 110 -13.36 -17.32 -15.94
CA ASN A 110 -14.60 -16.54 -15.78
C ASN A 110 -15.34 -16.92 -14.50
N ASP A 111 -16.30 -16.12 -14.07
CA ASP A 111 -17.08 -16.39 -12.85
C ASP A 111 -17.78 -17.76 -12.88
N ASP A 112 -18.21 -18.20 -14.07
CA ASP A 112 -18.86 -19.49 -14.29
C ASP A 112 -17.93 -20.70 -13.99
N ASP A 113 -16.61 -20.49 -14.03
CA ASP A 113 -15.61 -21.55 -13.78
C ASP A 113 -15.31 -21.74 -12.28
N ILE A 114 -15.73 -20.80 -11.43
CA ILE A 114 -15.39 -20.78 -9.98
C ILE A 114 -15.97 -22.02 -9.28
N THR A 115 -17.20 -22.40 -9.57
CA THR A 115 -17.87 -23.53 -8.92
C THR A 115 -17.09 -24.82 -9.13
N ASP A 116 -16.67 -25.08 -10.37
CA ASP A 116 -15.88 -26.25 -10.73
C ASP A 116 -14.46 -26.19 -10.16
N TYR A 117 -13.86 -24.99 -10.14
CA TYR A 117 -12.55 -24.76 -9.54
C TYR A 117 -12.54 -25.11 -8.05
N ILE A 118 -13.54 -24.63 -7.29
CA ILE A 118 -13.69 -24.92 -5.87
C ILE A 118 -14.07 -26.39 -5.66
N ALA A 119 -14.94 -26.95 -6.50
CA ALA A 119 -15.39 -28.33 -6.35
C ALA A 119 -14.27 -29.36 -6.51
N LYS A 120 -13.30 -29.12 -7.41
CA LYS A 120 -12.12 -29.98 -7.58
C LYS A 120 -11.23 -30.04 -6.34
N ARG A 121 -11.24 -28.99 -5.51
CA ARG A 121 -10.43 -28.87 -4.28
C ARG A 121 -11.18 -29.32 -3.03
N ASP A 122 -12.52 -29.29 -3.06
CA ASP A 122 -13.43 -29.62 -1.94
C ASP A 122 -12.98 -29.06 -0.57
N PRO A 123 -12.74 -27.73 -0.45
CA PRO A 123 -12.17 -27.13 0.76
C PRO A 123 -13.13 -27.25 1.94
N LYS A 124 -12.62 -27.55 3.14
CA LYS A 124 -13.40 -27.61 4.37
C LYS A 124 -13.68 -26.21 4.93
N THR A 125 -12.74 -25.28 4.75
CA THR A 125 -12.85 -23.89 5.21
C THR A 125 -12.59 -22.91 4.07
N ILE A 126 -13.51 -21.97 3.85
CA ILE A 126 -13.39 -20.94 2.82
C ILE A 126 -13.45 -19.57 3.47
N ALA A 127 -12.33 -18.84 3.53
CA ALA A 127 -12.31 -17.47 4.02
C ALA A 127 -12.81 -16.49 2.96
N VAL A 128 -13.56 -15.47 3.37
CA VAL A 128 -14.00 -14.36 2.51
C VAL A 128 -13.82 -13.02 3.21
N ASN A 129 -13.67 -11.93 2.45
CA ASN A 129 -13.40 -10.57 2.92
C ASN A 129 -14.60 -9.91 3.63
N MET A 130 -15.03 -10.52 4.72
CA MET A 130 -15.93 -9.99 5.75
C MET A 130 -15.17 -9.91 7.08
N SER A 131 -15.46 -8.91 7.91
CA SER A 131 -14.87 -8.78 9.25
C SER A 131 -15.75 -7.93 10.16
N ASP A 132 -15.80 -8.28 11.45
CA ASP A 132 -16.53 -7.48 12.45
C ASP A 132 -15.68 -6.32 13.00
N TRP A 133 -14.34 -6.42 12.88
CA TRP A 133 -13.41 -5.51 13.56
C TRP A 133 -12.51 -4.70 12.63
N ILE A 134 -11.97 -5.30 11.56
CA ILE A 134 -11.01 -4.63 10.67
C ILE A 134 -11.65 -4.31 9.32
N THR A 135 -11.75 -3.02 9.03
CA THR A 135 -12.33 -2.53 7.76
C THR A 135 -11.57 -2.98 6.52
N VAL A 136 -10.26 -3.24 6.66
CA VAL A 136 -9.41 -3.74 5.56
C VAL A 136 -9.84 -5.11 5.05
N ALA A 137 -10.51 -5.92 5.90
CA ALA A 137 -11.00 -7.24 5.58
C ALA A 137 -12.53 -7.30 5.46
N ASP A 138 -13.24 -6.16 5.45
CA ASP A 138 -14.70 -6.09 5.38
C ASP A 138 -15.20 -5.47 4.05
N GLY A 139 -14.52 -5.81 2.96
CA GLY A 139 -14.82 -5.27 1.62
C GLY A 139 -15.98 -5.97 0.88
N LEU A 140 -16.45 -7.12 1.38
CA LEU A 140 -17.47 -7.91 0.69
C LEU A 140 -18.87 -7.31 0.87
N SER A 141 -19.29 -6.49 -0.09
CA SER A 141 -20.66 -5.95 -0.10
C SER A 141 -21.72 -7.06 -0.05
N HIS A 142 -22.87 -6.77 0.56
CA HIS A 142 -23.97 -7.74 0.69
C HIS A 142 -24.43 -8.32 -0.67
N THR A 143 -24.47 -7.49 -1.73
CA THR A 143 -24.79 -7.97 -3.08
C THR A 143 -23.77 -8.98 -3.60
N ASN A 144 -22.47 -8.73 -3.40
CA ASN A 144 -21.43 -9.65 -3.81
C ASN A 144 -21.45 -10.93 -2.98
N TYR A 145 -21.75 -10.85 -1.69
CA TYR A 145 -21.93 -12.01 -0.83
C TYR A 145 -23.06 -12.93 -1.34
N LEU A 146 -24.22 -12.36 -1.70
CA LEU A 146 -25.33 -13.13 -2.29
C LEU A 146 -24.95 -13.77 -3.64
N ASN A 147 -24.25 -13.04 -4.50
CA ASN A 147 -23.74 -13.57 -5.77
C ASN A 147 -22.76 -14.73 -5.53
N LEU A 148 -21.83 -14.57 -4.58
CA LEU A 148 -20.86 -15.59 -4.22
C LEU A 148 -21.54 -16.85 -3.66
N ILE A 149 -22.57 -16.70 -2.80
CA ILE A 149 -23.38 -17.83 -2.34
C ILE A 149 -24.01 -18.58 -3.52
N ASN A 150 -24.54 -17.86 -4.51
CA ASN A 150 -25.16 -18.47 -5.69
C ASN A 150 -24.13 -19.24 -6.53
N ILE A 151 -22.94 -18.67 -6.74
CA ILE A 151 -21.83 -19.31 -7.45
C ILE A 151 -21.36 -20.58 -6.73
N LEU A 152 -21.13 -20.49 -5.42
CA LEU A 152 -20.59 -21.60 -4.62
C LEU A 152 -21.62 -22.70 -4.35
N GLY A 153 -22.90 -22.35 -4.36
CA GLY A 153 -23.99 -23.25 -3.98
C GLY A 153 -23.98 -23.64 -2.50
N LYS A 154 -25.04 -24.33 -2.06
CA LYS A 154 -25.31 -24.62 -0.64
C LYS A 154 -24.18 -25.37 0.07
N LYS A 155 -23.46 -26.26 -0.62
CA LYS A 155 -22.40 -27.08 -0.01
C LYS A 155 -21.25 -26.21 0.49
N TYR A 156 -20.73 -25.33 -0.36
CA TYR A 156 -19.55 -24.51 -0.07
C TYR A 156 -19.91 -23.20 0.62
N SER A 157 -21.10 -22.64 0.37
CA SER A 157 -21.55 -21.44 1.10
C SER A 157 -21.68 -21.67 2.61
N ASN A 158 -22.02 -22.89 3.05
CA ASN A 158 -22.05 -23.26 4.47
C ASN A 158 -20.65 -23.38 5.12
N ARG A 159 -19.57 -23.26 4.34
CA ARG A 159 -18.17 -23.35 4.80
C ARG A 159 -17.48 -21.98 4.80
N LEU A 160 -18.23 -20.91 4.50
CA LEU A 160 -17.71 -19.55 4.51
C LEU A 160 -17.39 -19.11 5.94
N VAL A 161 -16.22 -18.53 6.13
CA VAL A 161 -15.77 -17.88 7.36
C VAL A 161 -15.16 -16.52 7.02
N SER A 162 -14.99 -15.66 8.02
CA SER A 162 -14.30 -14.38 7.87
C SER A 162 -12.81 -14.57 7.54
N SER A 163 -12.26 -13.72 6.67
CA SER A 163 -10.82 -13.64 6.41
C SER A 163 -10.08 -12.69 7.35
N GLU A 164 -10.71 -12.18 8.41
CA GLU A 164 -10.15 -11.19 9.34
C GLU A 164 -8.75 -11.58 9.83
N ASN A 165 -8.59 -12.81 10.34
CA ASN A 165 -7.30 -13.24 10.88
C ASN A 165 -6.26 -13.49 9.77
N VAL A 166 -6.67 -14.03 8.62
CA VAL A 166 -5.76 -14.24 7.46
C VAL A 166 -5.23 -12.91 6.96
N VAL A 167 -6.11 -11.92 6.78
CA VAL A 167 -5.73 -10.58 6.33
C VAL A 167 -4.86 -9.89 7.39
N THR A 168 -5.18 -10.04 8.67
CA THR A 168 -4.34 -9.53 9.77
C THR A 168 -2.93 -10.11 9.71
N ASP A 169 -2.81 -11.43 9.68
CA ASP A 169 -1.52 -12.12 9.62
C ASP A 169 -0.75 -11.78 8.35
N PHE A 170 -1.46 -11.68 7.22
CA PHE A 170 -0.87 -11.28 5.95
C PHE A 170 -0.32 -9.85 6.02
N GLN A 171 -1.07 -8.89 6.54
CA GLN A 171 -0.68 -7.47 6.59
C GLN A 171 0.42 -7.18 7.61
N VAL A 172 0.38 -7.79 8.80
CA VAL A 172 1.31 -7.50 9.90
C VAL A 172 2.72 -8.03 9.62
N ARG A 173 2.84 -9.19 8.96
CA ARG A 173 4.13 -9.79 8.63
C ARG A 173 4.77 -9.03 7.47
N ARG A 174 5.98 -8.52 7.71
CA ARG A 174 6.73 -7.72 6.73
C ARG A 174 7.79 -8.53 6.03
N VAL A 175 7.93 -8.32 4.72
CA VAL A 175 9.04 -8.84 3.92
C VAL A 175 10.18 -7.83 3.84
N GLN A 176 11.37 -8.29 3.46
CA GLN A 176 12.55 -7.44 3.41
C GLN A 176 12.40 -6.27 2.42
N SER A 177 11.71 -6.50 1.29
CA SER A 177 11.43 -5.46 0.30
C SER A 177 10.52 -4.34 0.84
N GLU A 178 9.53 -4.65 1.68
CA GLU A 178 8.73 -3.64 2.38
C GLU A 178 9.58 -2.81 3.35
N ILE A 179 10.45 -3.46 4.11
CA ILE A 179 11.34 -2.79 5.08
C ILE A 179 12.29 -1.83 4.36
N ILE A 180 12.85 -2.24 3.22
CA ILE A 180 13.74 -1.40 2.40
C ILE A 180 12.96 -0.20 1.84
N ALA A 181 11.77 -0.43 1.27
CA ALA A 181 10.93 0.64 0.75
C ALA A 181 10.55 1.64 1.85
N PHE A 182 10.15 1.15 3.02
CA PHE A 182 9.82 1.99 4.18
C PHE A 182 11.02 2.79 4.68
N ALA A 183 12.21 2.17 4.78
CA ALA A 183 13.43 2.86 5.18
C ALA A 183 13.79 4.02 4.23
N ASN A 184 13.63 3.83 2.92
CA ASN A 184 13.87 4.88 1.92
C ASN A 184 12.88 6.06 2.06
N ILE A 185 11.61 5.76 2.37
CA ILE A 185 10.59 6.79 2.65
C ILE A 185 10.94 7.53 3.94
N CYS A 186 11.35 6.84 5.01
CA CYS A 186 11.77 7.46 6.26
C CYS A 186 12.99 8.36 6.07
N GLU A 187 13.98 7.96 5.27
CA GLU A 187 15.16 8.79 4.98
C GLU A 187 14.78 10.06 4.19
N THR A 188 13.86 9.94 3.24
CA THR A 188 13.30 11.10 2.51
C THR A 188 12.60 12.05 3.47
N GLN A 189 11.72 11.52 4.32
CA GLN A 189 11.00 12.29 5.34
C GLN A 189 11.96 12.99 6.30
N ARG A 190 13.02 12.29 6.76
CA ARG A 190 14.03 12.85 7.67
C ARG A 190 14.71 14.07 7.05
N ARG A 191 15.12 14.00 5.78
CA ARG A 191 15.74 15.13 5.07
C ARG A 191 14.79 16.32 4.94
N VAL A 192 13.54 16.07 4.54
CA VAL A 192 12.52 17.12 4.44
C VAL A 192 12.29 17.77 5.80
N MET A 193 12.21 16.98 6.87
CA MET A 193 12.03 17.48 8.22
C MET A 193 13.22 18.31 8.72
N GLU A 194 14.46 17.89 8.43
CA GLU A 194 15.66 18.65 8.80
C GLU A 194 15.72 20.02 8.14
N GLU A 195 15.37 20.09 6.86
CA GLU A 195 15.29 21.37 6.14
C GLU A 195 14.11 22.22 6.63
N ALA A 196 12.96 21.61 6.88
CA ALA A 196 11.79 22.27 7.47
C ALA A 196 12.14 23.01 8.77
N LEU A 197 12.84 22.33 9.69
CA LEU A 197 13.23 22.92 10.97
C LEU A 197 14.18 24.11 10.82
N LYS A 198 15.10 24.08 9.85
CA LYS A 198 16.06 25.18 9.59
C LYS A 198 15.37 26.46 9.09
N MET A 199 14.19 26.35 8.48
CA MET A 199 13.45 27.50 7.97
C MET A 199 12.64 28.23 9.05
N ILE A 200 12.44 27.62 10.22
CA ILE A 200 11.59 28.19 11.27
C ILE A 200 12.21 29.48 11.81
N ARG A 201 11.46 30.56 11.71
CA ARG A 201 11.78 31.86 12.33
C ARG A 201 10.77 32.14 13.45
N PRO A 202 11.20 32.16 14.72
CA PRO A 202 10.29 32.40 15.84
C PRO A 202 9.50 33.71 15.70
N GLY A 203 8.21 33.67 16.05
CA GLY A 203 7.26 34.77 15.93
C GLY A 203 6.80 35.07 14.49
N ILE A 204 7.40 34.42 13.48
CA ILE A 204 7.15 34.70 12.06
C ILE A 204 6.54 33.48 11.38
N THR A 205 7.25 32.36 11.36
CA THR A 205 6.85 31.18 10.58
C THR A 205 5.64 30.49 11.21
N MET A 206 4.60 30.26 10.42
CA MET A 206 3.41 29.48 10.81
C MET A 206 3.66 27.98 10.63
N ARG A 207 2.98 27.18 11.45
CA ARG A 207 3.04 25.71 11.34
C ARG A 207 2.54 25.20 10.00
N GLU A 208 1.48 25.81 9.50
CA GLU A 208 0.89 25.46 8.21
C GLU A 208 1.84 25.72 7.03
N GLU A 209 2.60 26.83 7.05
CA GLU A 209 3.59 27.15 6.02
C GLU A 209 4.64 26.04 5.91
N ILE A 210 5.12 25.54 7.05
CA ILE A 210 6.08 24.43 7.08
C ILE A 210 5.42 23.12 6.63
N GLY A 211 4.19 22.84 7.06
CA GLY A 211 3.46 21.63 6.67
C GLY A 211 3.26 21.53 5.16
N TRP A 212 2.77 22.60 4.53
CA TRP A 212 2.58 22.63 3.07
C TRP A 212 3.90 22.63 2.30
N TRP A 213 4.91 23.37 2.77
CA TRP A 213 6.23 23.31 2.14
C TRP A 213 6.82 21.89 2.18
N ALA A 214 6.74 21.22 3.33
CA ALA A 214 7.23 19.85 3.47
C ALA A 214 6.46 18.90 2.52
N GLN A 215 5.16 19.11 2.37
CA GLN A 215 4.35 18.36 1.43
C GLN A 215 4.75 18.60 -0.03
N ASP A 216 5.09 19.82 -0.42
CA ASP A 216 5.60 20.12 -1.76
C ASP A 216 6.91 19.37 -2.04
N GLU A 217 7.84 19.36 -1.07
CA GLU A 217 9.10 18.61 -1.19
C GLU A 217 8.87 17.09 -1.29
N LEU A 218 7.98 16.54 -0.47
CA LEU A 218 7.59 15.12 -0.53
C LEU A 218 6.94 14.76 -1.87
N SER A 219 6.13 15.68 -2.43
CA SER A 219 5.46 15.48 -3.71
C SER A 219 6.43 15.40 -4.89
N LYS A 220 7.61 16.03 -4.81
CA LYS A 220 8.70 15.85 -5.80
C LYS A 220 9.21 14.41 -5.81
N SER A 221 9.12 13.74 -4.67
CA SER A 221 9.36 12.30 -4.51
C SER A 221 8.06 11.50 -4.61
N GLY A 222 7.02 12.03 -5.26
CA GLY A 222 5.70 11.41 -5.48
C GLY A 222 5.03 10.84 -4.23
N ILE A 223 5.30 11.44 -3.08
CA ILE A 223 4.57 11.21 -1.82
C ILE A 223 3.58 12.37 -1.71
N TYR A 224 2.34 12.12 -2.08
CA TYR A 224 1.29 13.14 -2.19
C TYR A 224 0.53 13.34 -0.86
N PRO A 225 -0.13 14.50 -0.67
CA PRO A 225 -0.88 14.77 0.56
C PRO A 225 -2.06 13.83 0.75
N SER A 226 -2.48 13.70 2.01
CA SER A 226 -3.79 13.12 2.32
C SER A 226 -4.90 14.05 1.82
N LEU A 227 -6.07 13.47 1.51
CA LEU A 227 -7.28 14.24 1.20
C LEU A 227 -7.75 15.14 2.36
N PHE A 228 -7.25 14.91 3.57
CA PHE A 228 -7.63 15.62 4.80
C PHE A 228 -6.61 16.72 5.19
N GLY A 229 -5.64 17.03 4.31
CA GLY A 229 -4.66 18.10 4.50
C GLY A 229 -3.22 17.61 4.67
N ALA A 230 -2.29 18.57 4.74
CA ALA A 230 -0.88 18.30 4.99
C ALA A 230 -0.61 18.06 6.49
N PRO A 231 0.16 17.02 6.86
CA PRO A 231 0.62 16.85 8.22
C PRO A 231 1.55 18.02 8.59
N MET A 232 1.25 18.68 9.70
CA MET A 232 2.03 19.82 10.21
C MET A 232 2.99 19.35 11.32
N PRO A 233 4.14 20.02 11.51
CA PRO A 233 5.01 19.75 12.64
C PRO A 233 4.24 19.79 13.96
N GLY A 234 4.39 18.74 14.75
CA GLY A 234 3.85 18.70 16.10
C GLY A 234 4.63 19.66 16.99
N ILE A 235 3.93 20.45 17.79
CA ILE A 235 4.55 21.13 18.94
C ILE A 235 4.10 20.35 20.15
N LEU A 236 5.05 19.68 20.79
CA LEU A 236 4.81 18.87 21.98
C LEU A 236 4.49 19.78 23.17
N TYR A 237 5.25 20.88 23.29
CA TYR A 237 5.16 21.84 24.38
C TYR A 237 5.35 23.28 23.90
N PHE A 238 4.46 24.19 24.28
CA PHE A 238 4.62 25.63 24.04
C PHE A 238 4.42 26.43 25.34
N GLY A 239 5.53 26.85 25.96
CA GLY A 239 5.49 27.59 27.22
C GLY A 239 5.17 26.75 28.47
N SER A 240 4.99 27.44 29.60
CA SER A 240 4.78 26.84 30.92
C SER A 240 3.38 27.15 31.47
N ASN A 241 2.75 26.14 32.06
CA ASN A 241 1.51 26.29 32.84
C ASN A 241 1.86 26.24 34.33
N ASP A 242 1.40 27.20 35.12
CA ASP A 242 1.70 27.28 36.55
C ASP A 242 1.25 26.05 37.37
N LYS A 243 0.31 25.25 36.84
CA LYS A 243 -0.20 24.02 37.48
C LYS A 243 0.49 22.73 37.02
N THR A 244 0.87 22.64 35.74
CA THR A 244 1.40 21.41 35.13
C THR A 244 2.86 21.53 34.70
N GLY A 245 3.47 22.71 34.82
CA GLY A 245 4.83 23.01 34.37
C GLY A 245 4.94 23.22 32.85
N VAL A 246 4.02 22.67 32.06
CA VAL A 246 4.05 22.71 30.59
C VAL A 246 2.65 22.79 29.99
N VAL A 247 2.48 23.53 28.89
CA VAL A 247 1.25 23.55 28.09
C VAL A 247 1.37 22.52 26.97
N HIS A 248 0.43 21.57 26.93
CA HIS A 248 0.40 20.52 25.91
C HIS A 248 -0.28 20.98 24.61
N ARG A 249 0.12 20.32 23.52
CA ARG A 249 -0.28 20.38 22.09
C ARG A 249 -1.66 20.98 21.72
N GLU A 250 -2.71 20.83 22.52
CA GLU A 250 -4.12 21.06 22.13
C GLU A 250 -4.46 22.48 21.63
N GLY A 251 -3.59 23.48 21.84
CA GLY A 251 -3.85 24.88 21.45
C GLY A 251 -3.17 25.38 20.18
N SER A 252 -2.27 24.61 19.56
CA SER A 252 -1.59 25.07 18.34
C SER A 252 -2.43 24.70 17.11
N GLY A 253 -3.11 25.68 16.51
CA GLY A 253 -3.78 25.53 15.22
C GLY A 253 -2.79 25.64 14.03
N PRO A 254 -3.29 25.57 12.78
CA PRO A 254 -2.50 25.79 11.56
C PRO A 254 -1.76 27.14 11.55
N GLU A 255 -2.44 28.18 12.01
CA GLU A 255 -1.95 29.57 12.03
C GLU A 255 -0.97 29.86 13.18
N TYR A 256 -0.73 28.89 14.08
CA TYR A 256 0.20 29.09 15.19
C TYR A 256 1.59 29.38 14.65
N ARG A 257 2.20 30.46 15.15
CA ARG A 257 3.58 30.85 14.83
C ARG A 257 4.51 30.26 15.87
N PHE A 258 5.51 29.52 15.42
CA PHE A 258 6.53 28.95 16.30
C PHE A 258 7.15 30.03 17.19
N GLN A 259 7.37 29.73 18.47
CA GLN A 259 7.95 30.63 19.46
C GLN A 259 9.29 30.10 19.98
N ARG A 260 10.08 30.97 20.61
CA ARG A 260 11.28 30.52 21.34
C ARG A 260 10.83 29.73 22.57
N GLY A 261 11.47 28.60 22.80
CA GLY A 261 11.12 27.70 23.90
C GLY A 261 10.07 26.64 23.55
N ASP A 262 9.57 26.65 22.31
CA ASP A 262 8.76 25.54 21.80
C ASP A 262 9.61 24.27 21.71
N PHE A 263 9.02 23.16 22.16
CA PHE A 263 9.55 21.83 21.93
C PHE A 263 8.81 21.22 20.73
N ILE A 264 9.53 21.12 19.62
CA ILE A 264 9.06 20.63 18.32
C ILE A 264 9.52 19.18 18.15
#